data_AF-R6AM09-F1
#
_entry.id   AF-R6AM09-F1
#
_cell.length_a   1.000
_cell.length_b   1.000
_cell.length_c   1.000
_cell.angle_alpha   90.00
_cell.angle_beta   90.00
_cell.angle_gamma   90.00
#
_symmetry.space_group_name_H-M   'P 1'
#
loop_
_entity.id
_entity.type
_entity.pdbx_description
1 polymer ?
#
loop_
_entity_poly.entity_id
_entity_poly.type
_entity_poly.pdbx_seq_one_letter_code
_entity_poly.pdbx_strand_id
1 'polypeptide(L)'
;MIQDKNQEVPVLFTTSHVRGIVRGSGDGSTLQSRDLPFSDKIKVGEKVVTSGLDGIYPKGIPVGVVTKVEPGDSGSYINVTVASPKSIGTSEYVLVLYVDTKVELPDLDEEEDAGDGQVRRKPRR
;
A
#
# COMPACT_ATOMS: atom_id res chain seq x y z
N MET A 1 2.05 -16.17 10.14
CA MET A 1 2.83 -14.98 10.57
C MET A 1 3.39 -14.29 9.34
N ILE A 2 3.71 -12.99 9.36
CA ILE A 2 4.18 -12.25 8.16
C ILE A 2 5.41 -12.86 7.46
N GLN A 3 6.21 -13.64 8.19
CA GLN A 3 7.39 -14.34 7.67
C GLN A 3 7.07 -15.62 6.86
N ASP A 4 5.81 -16.05 6.88
CA ASP A 4 5.31 -17.16 6.07
C ASP A 4 5.22 -16.74 4.60
N LYS A 5 5.62 -17.64 3.69
CA LYS A 5 5.60 -17.41 2.24
C LYS A 5 4.19 -17.20 1.70
N ASN A 6 3.18 -17.74 2.38
CA ASN A 6 1.78 -17.63 1.99
C ASN A 6 1.09 -16.39 2.56
N GLN A 7 1.80 -15.57 3.34
CA GLN A 7 1.27 -14.33 3.89
C GLN A 7 1.72 -13.15 3.04
N GLU A 8 0.73 -12.44 2.51
CA GLU A 8 0.93 -11.23 1.72
C GLU A 8 0.43 -10.02 2.50
N VAL A 9 1.24 -8.97 2.56
CA VAL A 9 0.87 -7.73 3.24
C VAL A 9 1.09 -6.57 2.29
N PRO A 10 0.03 -5.79 1.97
CA PRO A 10 0.17 -4.56 1.21
C PRO A 10 0.94 -3.50 2.01
N VAL A 11 1.98 -2.93 1.41
CA VAL A 11 2.90 -2.01 2.07
C VAL A 11 3.12 -0.71 1.30
N LEU A 12 3.62 0.28 2.03
CA LEU A 12 4.08 1.57 1.55
C LEU A 12 5.54 1.74 1.97
N PHE A 13 6.41 1.98 0.99
CA PHE A 13 7.78 2.44 1.20
C PHE A 13 7.72 3.95 1.48
N THR A 14 8.10 4.36 2.70
CA THR A 14 7.70 5.66 3.25
C THR A 14 8.33 6.88 2.57
N THR A 15 9.53 6.73 2.01
CA THR A 15 10.30 7.84 1.45
C THR A 15 10.00 8.00 -0.03
N SER A 16 10.01 6.88 -0.76
CA SER A 16 9.71 6.78 -2.18
C SER A 16 8.22 6.87 -2.49
N HIS A 17 7.35 6.67 -1.50
CA HIS A 17 5.89 6.61 -1.63
C HIS A 17 5.40 5.50 -2.56
N VAL A 18 6.23 4.49 -2.78
CA VAL A 18 5.92 3.33 -3.62
C VAL A 18 5.03 2.38 -2.82
N ARG A 19 4.01 1.83 -3.49
CA ARG A 19 3.17 0.76 -2.92
C ARG A 19 3.64 -0.58 -3.49
N GLY A 20 3.67 -1.58 -2.62
CA GLY A 20 4.05 -2.93 -2.99
C GLY A 20 3.36 -3.97 -2.13
N ILE A 21 3.75 -5.22 -2.32
CA ILE A 21 3.31 -6.34 -1.51
C ILE A 21 4.55 -7.05 -1.00
N VAL A 22 4.66 -7.20 0.32
CA VAL A 22 5.70 -8.03 0.91
C VAL A 22 5.18 -9.43 1.18
N ARG A 23 6.05 -10.40 0.98
CA ARG A 23 5.84 -11.81 1.31
C ARG A 23 6.98 -12.29 2.20
N GLY A 24 6.70 -13.23 3.09
CA GLY A 24 7.76 -13.90 3.84
C GLY A 24 8.74 -14.64 2.92
N SER A 25 10.04 -14.52 3.17
CA SER A 25 11.06 -15.31 2.45
C SER A 25 11.12 -16.78 2.92
N GLY A 26 10.49 -17.09 4.06
CA GLY A 26 10.53 -18.38 4.73
C GLY A 26 11.83 -18.68 5.48
N ASP A 27 12.77 -17.73 5.52
CA ASP A 27 14.00 -17.79 6.33
C ASP A 27 13.78 -17.29 7.77
N GLY A 28 12.57 -16.86 8.11
CA GLY A 28 12.20 -16.35 9.44
C GLY A 28 12.83 -15.00 9.80
N SER A 29 13.43 -14.28 8.86
CA SER A 29 14.10 -13.01 9.16
C SER A 29 13.96 -11.93 8.09
N THR A 30 13.57 -12.31 6.87
CA THR A 30 13.39 -11.38 5.77
C THR A 30 12.02 -11.51 5.10
N LEU A 31 11.60 -10.39 4.51
CA LEU A 31 10.45 -10.28 3.63
C LEU A 31 10.95 -9.83 2.25
N GLN A 32 10.23 -10.21 1.21
CA GLN A 32 10.51 -9.83 -0.16
C GLN A 32 9.33 -9.11 -0.79
N SER A 33 9.61 -7.98 -1.45
CA SER A 33 8.72 -7.36 -2.41
C SER A 33 9.27 -7.58 -3.81
N ARG A 34 8.42 -8.05 -4.71
CA ARG A 34 8.72 -8.29 -6.12
C ARG A 34 7.86 -7.39 -7.01
N ASP A 35 8.18 -7.38 -8.30
CA ASP A 35 7.36 -6.75 -9.34
C ASP A 35 7.21 -5.23 -9.20
N LEU A 36 8.16 -4.58 -8.52
CA LEU A 36 8.23 -3.13 -8.42
C LEU A 36 8.97 -2.58 -9.64
N PRO A 37 8.42 -1.59 -10.36
CA PRO A 37 9.09 -0.97 -11.50
C PRO A 37 10.51 -0.51 -11.19
N PHE A 38 11.45 -0.70 -12.12
CA PHE A 38 12.82 -0.18 -11.95
C PHE A 38 12.88 1.36 -11.82
N SER A 39 11.87 2.08 -12.30
CA SER A 39 11.74 3.53 -12.12
C SER A 39 11.53 3.95 -10.65
N ASP A 40 11.14 3.01 -9.78
CA ASP A 40 10.85 3.28 -8.39
C ASP A 40 12.14 3.53 -7.59
N LYS A 41 12.22 4.71 -6.97
CA LYS A 41 13.42 5.20 -6.28
C LYS A 41 13.54 4.67 -4.84
N ILE A 42 13.29 3.38 -4.63
CA ILE A 42 13.41 2.74 -3.31
C ILE A 42 14.88 2.64 -2.92
N LYS A 43 15.18 2.90 -1.65
CA LYS A 43 16.56 2.89 -1.13
C LYS A 43 16.72 2.01 0.10
N VAL A 44 17.92 1.46 0.26
CA VAL A 44 18.31 0.79 1.51
C VAL A 44 18.19 1.77 2.69
N GLY A 45 17.67 1.27 3.81
CA GLY A 45 17.36 2.07 5.00
C GLY A 45 15.96 2.68 5.01
N GLU A 46 15.21 2.56 3.92
CA GLU A 46 13.83 3.03 3.84
C GLU A 46 12.89 2.22 4.75
N LYS A 47 12.00 2.90 5.46
CA LYS A 47 11.00 2.26 6.31
C LYS A 47 9.84 1.76 5.45
N VAL A 48 9.29 0.63 5.87
CA VAL A 48 8.17 -0.02 5.23
C VAL A 48 7.03 -0.13 6.25
N VAL A 49 5.85 0.33 5.87
CA VAL A 49 4.63 0.30 6.69
C VAL A 49 3.46 -0.31 5.92
N THR A 50 2.41 -0.77 6.58
CA THR A 50 1.17 -1.22 5.91
C THR A 50 0.53 -0.08 5.12
N SER A 51 0.01 -0.37 3.93
CA SER A 51 -0.53 0.67 3.03
C SER A 51 -1.98 1.04 3.32
N GLY A 52 -2.77 0.14 3.92
CA GLY A 52 -4.21 0.32 4.09
C GLY A 52 -5.08 -0.08 2.90
N LEU A 53 -4.48 -0.59 1.81
CA LEU A 53 -5.19 -0.73 0.53
C LEU A 53 -6.20 -1.89 0.47
N ASP A 54 -6.00 -2.93 1.28
CA ASP A 54 -6.87 -4.11 1.27
C ASP A 54 -8.07 -3.99 2.21
N GLY A 55 -8.16 -2.91 3.00
CA GLY A 55 -9.17 -2.77 4.04
C GLY A 55 -9.04 -3.79 5.18
N ILE A 56 -7.96 -4.57 5.24
CA ILE A 56 -7.70 -5.53 6.32
C ILE A 56 -6.67 -4.94 7.28
N TYR A 57 -5.54 -4.46 6.76
CA TYR A 57 -4.51 -3.85 7.59
C TYR A 57 -4.74 -2.34 7.66
N PRO A 58 -4.85 -1.74 8.86
CA PRO A 58 -4.81 -0.29 9.00
C PRO A 58 -3.54 0.29 8.38
N LYS A 59 -3.61 1.48 7.80
CA LYS A 59 -2.44 2.15 7.23
C LYS A 59 -1.44 2.55 8.33
N GLY A 60 -0.14 2.35 8.07
CA GLY A 60 0.94 2.92 8.88
C GLY A 60 1.52 2.00 9.95
N ILE A 61 1.13 0.72 10.01
CA ILE A 61 1.72 -0.25 10.94
C ILE A 61 3.15 -0.59 10.47
N PRO A 62 4.17 -0.50 11.33
CA PRO A 62 5.54 -0.82 10.97
C PRO A 62 5.71 -2.28 10.52
N VAL A 63 6.30 -2.47 9.34
CA VAL A 63 6.58 -3.79 8.77
C VAL A 63 8.07 -4.10 8.81
N GLY A 64 8.94 -3.13 8.50
CA GLY A 64 10.38 -3.37 8.49
C GLY A 64 11.19 -2.25 7.86
N VAL A 65 12.43 -2.58 7.50
CA VAL A 65 13.38 -1.65 6.85
C VAL A 65 14.01 -2.34 5.65
N VAL A 66 14.11 -1.62 4.53
CA VAL A 66 14.76 -2.12 3.32
C VAL A 66 16.24 -2.37 3.59
N THR A 67 16.70 -3.59 3.33
CA THR A 67 18.10 -4.00 3.50
C THR A 67 18.82 -4.19 2.17
N LYS A 68 18.08 -4.48 1.09
CA LYS A 68 18.65 -4.74 -0.23
C LYS A 68 17.68 -4.33 -1.33
N VAL A 69 18.21 -3.77 -2.41
CA VAL A 69 17.47 -3.46 -3.65
C VAL A 69 18.32 -3.97 -4.80
N GLU A 70 17.77 -4.87 -5.61
CA GLU A 70 18.48 -5.48 -6.73
C GLU A 70 17.62 -5.50 -7.99
N PRO A 71 18.21 -5.42 -9.19
CA PRO A 71 17.49 -5.67 -10.42
C PRO A 71 16.87 -7.07 -10.43
N GLY A 72 15.64 -7.19 -10.93
CA GLY A 72 15.04 -8.48 -11.28
C GLY A 72 15.59 -9.05 -12.58
N ASP A 73 15.26 -10.31 -12.88
CA ASP A 73 15.85 -11.09 -13.98
C ASP A 73 15.73 -10.42 -15.36
N SER A 74 14.65 -9.67 -15.61
CA SER A 74 14.41 -8.96 -16.88
C SER A 74 14.93 -7.52 -16.91
N GLY A 75 15.48 -7.00 -15.79
CA GLY A 75 15.96 -5.63 -15.64
C GLY A 75 14.88 -4.53 -15.62
N SER A 76 13.62 -4.86 -15.92
CA SER A 76 12.50 -3.90 -15.89
C SER A 76 11.91 -3.69 -14.49
N TYR A 77 12.21 -4.61 -13.58
CA TYR A 77 11.71 -4.62 -12.20
C TYR A 77 12.87 -4.67 -11.21
N ILE A 78 12.57 -4.36 -9.95
CA ILE A 78 13.47 -4.52 -8.82
C ILE A 78 12.88 -5.52 -7.81
N ASN A 79 13.78 -6.28 -7.20
CA ASN A 79 13.51 -7.09 -6.03
C ASN A 79 14.01 -6.34 -4.79
N VAL A 80 13.13 -6.20 -3.80
CA VAL A 80 13.43 -5.47 -2.56
C VAL A 80 13.36 -6.42 -1.39
N THR A 81 14.46 -6.52 -0.65
CA THR A 81 14.53 -7.28 0.60
C THR A 81 14.31 -6.34 1.78
N VAL A 82 13.40 -6.73 2.67
CA VAL A 82 13.03 -5.99 3.88
C VAL A 82 13.36 -6.85 5.10
N ALA A 83 14.04 -6.30 6.09
CA ALA A 83 14.24 -6.98 7.36
C ALA A 83 12.91 -7.09 8.10
N SER A 84 12.54 -8.32 8.48
CA SER A 84 11.38 -8.58 9.33
C SER A 84 11.65 -8.09 10.76
N PRO A 85 10.62 -7.76 11.55
CA PRO A 85 10.77 -7.51 12.98
C PRO A 85 11.32 -8.77 13.68
N LYS A 86 12.29 -8.60 14.57
CA LYS A 86 13.08 -9.69 15.18
C LYS A 86 12.30 -10.63 16.12
N SER A 87 11.12 -10.26 16.62
CA SER A 87 10.52 -10.90 17.80
C SER A 87 9.09 -11.40 17.62
N ILE A 88 8.63 -11.64 16.38
CA ILE A 88 7.24 -12.04 16.12
C ILE A 88 6.90 -13.44 16.68
N GLY A 89 7.88 -14.34 16.82
CA GLY A 89 7.66 -15.73 17.30
C GLY A 89 7.81 -15.97 18.80
N THR A 90 8.37 -15.01 19.55
CA THR A 90 8.68 -15.16 20.99
C THR A 90 7.98 -14.12 21.85
N SER A 91 7.00 -13.40 21.30
CA SER A 91 6.26 -12.39 22.03
C SER A 91 5.21 -13.05 22.93
N GLU A 92 5.24 -12.75 24.23
CA GLU A 92 4.25 -13.22 25.20
C GLU A 92 2.89 -12.53 25.03
N TYR A 93 2.90 -11.31 24.50
CA TYR A 93 1.72 -10.48 24.34
C TYR A 93 1.55 -10.07 22.88
N VAL A 94 0.29 -9.99 22.45
CA VAL A 94 -0.12 -9.51 21.12
C VAL A 94 -1.24 -8.50 21.26
N LEU A 95 -1.26 -7.52 20.35
CA LEU A 95 -2.37 -6.56 20.22
C LEU A 95 -3.18 -6.91 18.98
N VAL A 96 -4.48 -7.14 19.17
CA VAL A 96 -5.43 -7.31 18.06
C VAL A 96 -6.12 -5.97 17.82
N LEU A 97 -5.96 -5.43 16.62
CA LEU A 97 -6.58 -4.18 16.21
C LEU A 97 -7.83 -4.47 15.39
N TYR A 98 -8.99 -4.10 15.91
CA TYR A 98 -10.23 -4.02 15.14
C TYR A 98 -10.42 -2.57 14.72
N VAL A 99 -10.24 -2.30 13.43
CA VAL A 99 -10.39 -0.96 12.85
C VAL A 99 -11.47 -1.05 11.79
N ASP A 100 -12.43 -0.13 11.83
CA ASP A 100 -13.34 0.04 10.70
C ASP A 100 -12.57 0.71 9.57
N THR A 101 -12.30 -0.06 8.52
CA THR A 101 -11.54 0.38 7.34
C THR A 101 -12.46 0.85 6.23
N LYS A 102 -13.77 0.92 6.46
CA LYS A 102 -14.71 1.51 5.48
C LYS A 102 -14.34 2.97 5.26
N VAL A 103 -13.95 3.26 4.02
CA VAL A 103 -13.88 4.63 3.52
C VAL A 103 -15.29 4.99 3.10
N GLU A 104 -15.97 5.81 3.89
CA GLU A 104 -17.16 6.52 3.41
C GLU A 104 -16.69 7.45 2.30
N LEU A 105 -16.95 7.05 1.05
CA LEU A 105 -16.80 7.94 -0.08
C LEU A 105 -17.86 9.03 0.09
N PRO A 106 -17.50 10.32 -0.06
CA PRO A 106 -18.52 11.36 -0.10
C PRO A 106 -19.50 11.01 -1.21
N ASP A 107 -20.80 11.15 -0.94
CA ASP A 107 -21.81 11.11 -1.98
C ASP A 107 -21.40 12.18 -3.00
N LEU A 108 -21.01 11.72 -4.19
CA LEU A 108 -20.77 12.62 -5.31
C LEU A 108 -22.17 13.10 -5.69
N ASP A 109 -22.60 14.21 -5.11
CA ASP A 109 -23.82 14.90 -5.49
C ASP A 109 -23.85 14.94 -7.02
N GLU A 110 -24.89 14.33 -7.59
CA GLU A 110 -25.13 14.27 -9.03
C GLU A 110 -24.97 15.69 -9.57
N GLU A 111 -24.15 15.86 -10.62
CA GLU A 111 -23.88 17.16 -11.24
C GLU A 111 -25.20 17.94 -11.40
N GLU A 112 -25.34 19.07 -10.70
CA GLU A 112 -26.46 19.99 -10.94
C GLU A 112 -26.47 20.30 -12.44
N ASP A 113 -27.61 20.07 -13.09
CA ASP A 113 -27.73 20.26 -14.51
C ASP A 113 -27.42 21.72 -14.87
N ALA A 114 -26.36 21.89 -15.66
CA ALA A 114 -25.88 23.16 -16.16
C ALA A 114 -27.07 23.94 -16.76
N GLY A 115 -27.47 25.01 -16.06
CA GLY A 115 -28.60 25.84 -16.43
C GLY A 115 -28.50 26.33 -17.87
N ASP A 116 -29.38 25.82 -18.74
CA ASP A 116 -29.47 26.30 -20.11
C ASP A 116 -30.32 27.58 -20.13
N GLY A 117 -29.62 28.71 -20.08
CA GLY A 117 -30.18 30.02 -20.32
C GLY A 117 -30.59 30.18 -21.78
N GLN A 118 -31.88 30.06 -22.09
CA GLN A 118 -32.44 30.63 -23.32
C GLN A 118 -33.81 31.29 -23.09
N VAL A 119 -33.76 32.57 -22.72
CA VAL A 119 -34.88 33.50 -22.91
C VAL A 119 -35.04 33.74 -24.43
N ARG A 120 -35.88 32.95 -25.09
CA ARG A 120 -36.37 33.26 -26.44
C ARG A 120 -37.81 33.80 -26.39
N ARG A 121 -37.90 35.06 -26.81
CA ARG A 121 -39.03 35.99 -26.81
C ARG A 121 -40.31 35.41 -27.46
N LYS A 122 -41.47 35.58 -26.79
CA LYS A 122 -42.81 35.42 -27.39
C LYS A 122 -43.12 36.56 -28.38
N PRO A 123 -43.59 36.30 -29.61
CA PRO A 123 -44.34 37.29 -30.36
C PRO A 123 -45.81 37.24 -29.95
N ARG A 124 -46.37 38.43 -29.72
CA ARG A 124 -47.81 38.67 -29.52
C ARG A 124 -48.58 38.40 -30.81
N ARG A 125 -49.67 37.63 -30.74
CA ARG A 125 -50.89 37.84 -31.54
C ARG A 125 -52.08 37.16 -30.89
#